data_AF-A0A8H7PH85-F1
#
_entry.id   AF-A0A8H7PH85-F1
#
_cell.length_a   1.000
_cell.length_b   1.000
_cell.length_c   1.000
_cell.angle_alpha   90.00
_cell.angle_beta   90.00
_cell.angle_gamma   90.00
#
_symmetry.space_group_name_H-M   'P 1'
#
loop_
_entity.id
_entity.type
_entity.pdbx_description
1 polymer ?
#
loop_
_entity_poly.entity_id
_entity_poly.type
_entity_poly.pdbx_seq_one_letter_code
_entity_poly.pdbx_strand_id
1 'polypeptide(L)'
;MKNQPIDADKTGLGQHYCVPCARYFPNDDTLQKHEKSKLHKRRVKKTQEEPYTQKEADAAAGVSAADNGKRGGLGRSNVNSDEVQMQ
;
A
#
# COMPACT_ATOMS: atom_id res chain seq x y z
N MET A 1 -10.73 -7.09 0.24
CA MET A 1 -11.34 -6.83 1.56
C MET A 1 -12.79 -6.39 1.38
N LYS A 2 -13.72 -7.32 1.17
CA LYS A 2 -15.16 -7.01 1.03
C LYS A 2 -16.01 -7.54 2.20
N ASN A 3 -15.40 -8.29 3.11
CA ASN A 3 -16.03 -8.80 4.33
C ASN A 3 -15.13 -8.37 5.49
N GLN A 4 -15.44 -7.24 6.13
CA GLN A 4 -14.76 -6.79 7.35
C GLN A 4 -15.61 -7.16 8.56
N PRO A 5 -15.00 -7.41 9.73
CA PRO A 5 -15.77 -7.55 10.96
C PRO A 5 -16.58 -6.27 11.20
N ILE A 6 -17.78 -6.43 11.73
CA ILE A 6 -18.65 -5.30 12.10
C ILE A 6 -17.92 -4.49 13.17
N ASP A 7 -17.65 -3.23 12.85
CA ASP A 7 -16.89 -2.32 13.69
C ASP A 7 -17.70 -1.03 13.89
N ALA A 8 -18.10 -0.78 15.14
CA ALA A 8 -18.96 0.35 15.50
C ALA A 8 -18.25 1.71 15.43
N ASP A 9 -16.91 1.72 15.45
CA ASP A 9 -16.13 2.95 15.38
C ASP A 9 -16.00 3.49 13.94
N LYS A 10 -16.36 2.68 12.94
CA LYS A 10 -16.26 3.01 11.51
C LYS A 10 -17.62 3.31 10.91
N THR A 11 -17.64 4.25 9.97
CA THR A 11 -18.87 4.58 9.23
C THR A 11 -19.39 3.37 8.46
N GLY A 12 -20.71 3.19 8.44
CA GLY A 12 -21.34 2.03 7.80
C GLY A 12 -20.93 0.69 8.42
N LEU A 13 -20.60 0.68 9.72
CA LEU A 13 -20.15 -0.49 10.48
C LEU A 13 -18.92 -1.18 9.87
N GLY A 14 -18.10 -0.42 9.14
CA GLY A 14 -16.92 -0.93 8.44
C GLY A 14 -17.20 -1.74 7.17
N GLN A 15 -18.47 -1.86 6.74
CA GLN A 15 -18.85 -2.75 5.63
C GLN A 15 -18.63 -2.14 4.25
N HIS A 16 -18.99 -0.86 4.06
CA HIS A 16 -18.89 -0.21 2.75
C HIS A 16 -17.54 0.52 2.59
N TYR A 17 -16.50 -0.23 2.24
CA TYR A 17 -15.13 0.30 2.15
C TYR A 17 -14.58 0.37 0.72
N CYS A 18 -14.00 1.51 0.36
CA CYS A 18 -13.28 1.69 -0.90
C CYS A 18 -11.76 1.55 -0.70
N VAL A 19 -11.18 0.49 -1.26
CA VAL A 19 -9.74 0.17 -1.17
C VAL A 19 -8.82 1.25 -1.75
N PRO A 20 -8.95 1.69 -3.02
CA PRO A 20 -8.00 2.66 -3.60
C PRO A 20 -8.04 4.03 -2.91
N CYS A 21 -9.19 4.39 -2.33
CA CYS A 21 -9.40 5.67 -1.67
C CYS A 21 -9.25 5.62 -0.15
N ALA A 22 -9.07 4.43 0.43
CA ALA A 22 -8.97 4.20 1.87
C ALA A 22 -10.07 4.90 2.69
N ARG A 23 -11.33 4.76 2.26
CA ARG A 23 -12.47 5.46 2.86
C ARG A 23 -13.67 4.55 3.09
N TYR A 24 -14.29 4.71 4.26
CA TYR A 24 -15.55 4.06 4.63
C TYR A 24 -16.75 4.94 4.29
N PHE A 25 -17.82 4.31 3.83
CA PHE A 25 -19.07 4.92 3.42
C PHE A 25 -20.22 4.39 4.28
N PRO A 26 -21.30 5.17 4.47
CA PRO A 26 -22.42 4.75 5.30
C PRO A 26 -23.28 3.65 4.65
N ASN A 27 -23.48 3.71 3.32
CA ASN A 27 -24.38 2.82 2.56
C ASN A 27 -23.76 2.38 1.22
N ASP A 28 -24.25 1.27 0.65
CA ASP A 28 -23.85 0.77 -0.68
C ASP A 28 -24.07 1.78 -1.82
N ASP A 29 -25.20 2.50 -1.83
CA ASP A 29 -25.49 3.48 -2.88
C ASP A 29 -24.44 4.60 -2.93
N THR A 30 -23.93 5.00 -1.77
CA THR A 30 -22.91 6.05 -1.68
C THR A 30 -21.55 5.56 -2.14
N LEU A 31 -21.22 4.28 -1.88
CA LEU A 31 -20.04 3.60 -2.42
C LEU A 31 -20.11 3.53 -3.95
N GLN A 32 -21.23 3.09 -4.51
CA GLN A 32 -21.40 2.98 -5.97
C GLN A 32 -21.32 4.34 -6.67
N LYS A 33 -21.90 5.39 -6.08
CA LYS A 33 -21.77 6.77 -6.58
C LYS A 33 -20.31 7.24 -6.51
N HIS A 34 -19.59 6.90 -5.44
CA HIS A 34 -18.17 7.20 -5.30
C HIS A 34 -17.32 6.53 -6.38
N GLU A 35 -17.53 5.24 -6.67
CA GLU A 35 -16.79 4.48 -7.68
C GLU A 35 -16.92 5.07 -9.09
N LYS A 36 -18.10 5.61 -9.42
CA LYS A 36 -18.36 6.26 -10.72
C LYS A 36 -17.72 7.65 -10.83
N SER A 37 -17.33 8.27 -9.71
CA SER A 37 -16.79 9.62 -9.66
C SER A 37 -15.42 9.75 -10.32
N LYS A 38 -15.11 10.96 -10.82
CA LYS A 38 -13.81 11.26 -11.45
C LYS A 38 -12.64 11.10 -10.46
N LEU A 39 -12.85 11.44 -9.18
CA LEU A 39 -11.83 11.35 -8.14
C LEU A 39 -11.39 9.90 -7.92
N HIS A 40 -12.37 8.99 -7.83
CA HIS A 40 -12.09 7.56 -7.68
C HIS A 40 -11.31 7.03 -8.89
N LYS A 41 -11.79 7.29 -10.12
CA LYS A 41 -11.12 6.86 -11.35
C LYS A 41 -9.68 7.36 -11.45
N ARG A 42 -9.42 8.60 -11.03
CA ARG A 42 -8.05 9.15 -10.98
C ARG A 42 -7.18 8.42 -9.96
N ARG A 43 -7.73 8.07 -8.79
CA ARG A 43 -7.00 7.35 -7.75
C ARG A 43 -6.66 5.92 -8.17
N VAL A 44 -7.60 5.24 -8.85
CA VAL A 44 -7.37 3.90 -9.40
C VAL A 44 -6.20 3.90 -10.37
N LYS A 45 -6.14 4.86 -11.31
CA LYS A 45 -5.00 5.00 -12.23
C LYS A 45 -3.68 5.21 -11.49
N LYS A 46 -3.64 6.14 -10.53
CA LYS A 46 -2.43 6.39 -9.72
C LYS A 46 -1.98 5.17 -8.90
N THR A 47 -2.90 4.28 -8.53
CA THR A 47 -2.59 3.08 -7.75
C THR A 47 -2.05 1.95 -8.64
N GLN A 48 -2.31 2.01 -9.95
CA GLN A 48 -1.76 1.05 -10.92
C GLN A 48 -0.33 1.40 -11.34
N GLU A 49 0.04 2.68 -11.25
CA GLU A 49 1.41 3.15 -11.48
C GLU A 49 2.34 2.66 -10.36
N GLU A 50 3.60 2.38 -10.69
CA GLU A 50 4.60 1.96 -9.71
C GLU A 50 4.78 3.06 -8.66
N PRO A 51 4.69 2.73 -7.35
CA PRO A 51 4.87 3.73 -6.32
C PRO A 51 6.30 4.24 -6.33
N TYR A 52 6.45 5.56 -6.25
CA TYR A 52 7.75 6.20 -6.13
C TYR A 52 8.56 5.61 -4.96
N THR A 53 9.79 5.19 -5.22
CA THR A 53 10.65 4.57 -4.22
C THR A 53 11.83 5.46 -3.86
N GLN A 54 12.34 5.33 -2.62
CA GLN A 54 13.52 6.09 -2.18
C GLN A 54 14.74 5.83 -3.07
N LYS A 55 14.91 4.60 -3.58
CA LYS A 55 16.01 4.25 -4.48
C LYS A 55 16.01 5.07 -5.76
N GLU A 56 14.82 5.33 -6.31
CA GLU A 56 14.63 6.18 -7.48
C GLU A 56 15.01 7.64 -7.17
N ALA A 57 14.66 8.11 -5.97
CA ALA A 57 15.06 9.44 -5.48
C ALA A 57 16.57 9.59 -5.37
N ASP A 58 17.23 8.60 -4.75
CA ASP A 58 18.67 8.60 -4.53
C ASP A 58 19.41 8.53 -5.89
N ALA A 59 18.93 7.70 -6.82
CA ALA A 59 19.46 7.63 -8.18
C ALA A 59 19.32 8.96 -8.95
N ALA A 60 18.16 9.63 -8.85
CA ALA A 60 17.94 10.93 -9.48
C ALA A 60 18.78 12.05 -8.84
N ALA A 61 19.05 11.97 -7.54
CA ALA A 61 19.93 12.88 -6.81
C ALA A 61 21.43 12.63 -7.06
N GLY A 62 21.78 11.62 -7.86
CA GLY A 62 23.17 11.21 -8.07
C GLY A 62 23.81 10.52 -6.86
N VAL A 63 23.00 10.13 -5.88
CA VAL A 63 23.40 9.35 -4.71
C VAL A 63 23.33 7.88 -5.11
N SER A 64 24.42 7.37 -5.70
CA SER A 64 24.60 5.93 -5.81
C SER A 64 24.82 5.36 -4.40
N ALA A 65 24.34 4.13 -4.17
CA ALA A 65 24.71 3.37 -2.98
C ALA A 65 26.23 3.44 -2.84
N ALA A 66 26.72 3.94 -1.71
CA ALA A 66 28.14 4.16 -1.53
C ALA A 66 28.92 2.87 -1.89
N ASP A 67 29.74 2.92 -2.93
CA ASP A 67 30.73 1.89 -3.31
C ASP A 67 31.89 1.82 -2.31
N ASN A 68 31.62 2.23 -1.06
CA ASN A 68 32.47 1.95 0.07
C ASN A 68 32.16 0.50 0.45
N GLY A 69 32.70 -0.44 -0.34
CA GLY A 69 32.64 -1.87 -0.11
C GLY A 69 32.82 -2.22 1.35
N LYS A 70 32.16 -3.28 1.82
CA LYS A 70 32.03 -3.71 3.24
C LYS A 70 33.16 -3.18 4.11
N ARG A 71 32.98 -1.98 4.69
CA ARG A 71 33.86 -1.52 5.77
C ARG A 71 33.68 -2.54 6.89
N GLY A 72 34.78 -3.23 7.19
CA GLY A 72 34.77 -4.50 7.91
C GLY A 72 33.97 -4.45 9.21
N GLY A 73 33.28 -5.56 9.47
CA GLY A 73 32.78 -5.93 10.80
C GLY A 73 31.56 -5.15 11.27
N LEU A 74 30.37 -5.72 11.06
CA LEU A 74 29.35 -6.01 12.08
C LEU A 74 28.07 -6.45 11.34
N GLY A 75 27.68 -7.71 11.57
CA GLY A 75 26.64 -8.40 10.80
C GLY A 75 25.21 -7.98 11.14
N ARG A 76 24.36 -7.96 10.11
CA ARG A 76 22.94 -8.29 10.22
C ARG A 76 22.69 -9.46 9.27
N SER A 77 22.40 -10.61 9.84
CA SER A 77 22.12 -11.87 9.15
C SER A 77 20.76 -11.88 8.47
N ASN A 78 20.74 -12.54 7.31
CA ASN A 78 19.66 -12.90 6.39
C ASN A 78 18.25 -13.09 6.98
N VAL A 79 17.24 -12.57 6.27
CA VAL A 79 15.94 -13.24 6.09
C VAL A 79 15.77 -13.48 4.59
N ASN A 80 15.97 -14.73 4.16
CA ASN A 80 15.48 -15.21 2.87
C ASN A 80 13.99 -15.55 3.04
N SER A 81 13.18 -15.14 2.07
CA SER A 81 11.72 -15.11 2.14
C SER A 81 11.03 -16.34 1.55
N ASP A 82 11.76 -17.43 1.28
CA ASP A 82 11.23 -18.59 0.56
C ASP A 82 11.40 -19.86 1.40
N GLU A 83 10.54 -20.06 2.41
CA GLU A 83 10.13 -21.37 2.95
C GLU A 83 9.14 -21.16 4.12
N VAL A 84 7.83 -21.23 3.85
CA VAL A 84 6.81 -21.38 4.89
C VAL A 84 6.07 -22.69 4.63
N GLN A 85 6.51 -23.76 5.30
CA GLN A 85 5.79 -25.03 5.37
C GLN A 85 5.81 -25.59 6.80
N MET A 86 4.61 -25.97 7.26
CA MET A 86 4.22 -26.64 8.52
C MET A 86 4.21 -25.72 9.76
N GLN A 87 3.11 -25.64 10.50
CA GLN A 87 2.16 -26.69 10.92
C GLN A 87 0.70 -26.40 10.59
#